data_AF-A0A4V1XMP4-F1
#
_entry.id   AF-A0A4V1XMP4-F1
#
_cell.length_a   1.000
_cell.length_b   1.000
_cell.length_c   1.000
_cell.angle_alpha   90.00
_cell.angle_beta   90.00
_cell.angle_gamma   90.00
#
_symmetry.space_group_name_H-M   'P 1'
#
loop_
_entity.id
_entity.type
_entity.pdbx_description
1 polymer ?
#
loop_
_entity_poly.entity_id
_entity_poly.type
_entity_poly.pdbx_seq_one_letter_code
_entity_poly.pdbx_strand_id
1 'polypeptide(L)'
;MSDSGSNDAGNLEQDIKSYLDKAKDEVTTLGKNTPERARYSSSLANQFCKQFQRTNADADLEDAISFAREAVEGLDPNDPKLPGRCNNLANLLGKRYDKHHKKEDLDEAVKFAKQAADSNIPDNRAGRLNNLLNLLSKQLKELQASKPGGANNTSNS
;
A
#
# COMPACT_ATOMS: atom_id res chain seq x y z
N MET A 1 -39.82 -13.30 1.88
CA MET A 1 -38.51 -13.30 1.19
C MET A 1 -37.97 -11.88 1.27
N SER A 2 -36.78 -11.53 1.75
CA SER A 2 -35.55 -12.26 2.13
C SER A 2 -34.66 -11.25 2.90
N ASP A 3 -34.21 -11.59 4.10
CA ASP A 3 -33.20 -10.83 4.87
C ASP A 3 -31.98 -11.71 5.27
N SER A 4 -31.96 -12.97 4.79
CA SER A 4 -30.86 -13.90 5.10
C SER A 4 -29.53 -13.46 4.48
N GLY A 5 -29.54 -12.88 3.28
CA GLY A 5 -28.31 -12.51 2.56
C GLY A 5 -27.52 -11.36 3.20
N SER A 6 -28.18 -10.45 3.92
CA SER A 6 -27.51 -9.35 4.63
C SER A 6 -26.78 -9.87 5.88
N ASN A 7 -27.40 -10.81 6.58
CA ASN A 7 -26.83 -11.43 7.76
C ASN A 7 -25.65 -12.37 7.41
N ASP A 8 -25.76 -13.12 6.30
CA ASP A 8 -24.69 -14.02 5.83
C ASP A 8 -23.43 -13.26 5.41
N ALA A 9 -23.59 -12.14 4.70
CA ALA A 9 -22.46 -11.29 4.31
C ALA A 9 -21.78 -10.65 5.53
N GLY A 10 -22.55 -10.13 6.49
CA GLY A 10 -22.02 -9.58 7.73
C GLY A 10 -21.24 -10.60 8.56
N ASN A 11 -21.75 -11.84 8.65
CA ASN A 11 -21.06 -12.94 9.34
C ASN A 11 -19.74 -13.29 8.66
N LEU A 12 -19.73 -13.39 7.32
CA LEU A 12 -18.49 -13.67 6.57
C LEU A 12 -17.45 -12.55 6.72
N GLU A 13 -17.88 -11.29 6.76
CA GLU A 13 -16.96 -10.17 7.01
C GLU A 13 -16.31 -10.24 8.40
N GLN A 14 -17.11 -10.59 9.41
CA GLN A 14 -16.62 -10.79 10.77
C GLN A 14 -15.67 -11.99 10.88
N ASP A 15 -15.98 -13.09 10.20
CA ASP A 15 -15.11 -14.27 10.13
C ASP A 15 -13.77 -13.94 9.48
N ILE A 16 -13.78 -13.22 8.35
CA ILE A 16 -12.54 -12.83 7.67
C ILE A 16 -11.68 -11.97 8.60
N LYS A 17 -12.26 -10.99 9.29
CA LYS A 17 -11.51 -10.19 10.26
C LYS A 17 -10.91 -11.06 11.38
N SER A 18 -11.69 -11.95 11.96
CA SER A 18 -11.24 -12.88 13.01
C SER A 18 -10.06 -13.74 12.56
N TYR A 19 -10.09 -14.27 11.34
CA TYR A 19 -8.98 -15.07 10.81
C TYR A 19 -7.77 -14.23 10.41
N LEU A 20 -7.95 -12.98 9.99
CA LEU A 20 -6.84 -12.05 9.76
C LEU A 20 -6.10 -11.72 11.05
N ASP A 21 -6.83 -11.45 12.14
CA ASP A 21 -6.24 -11.17 13.45
C ASP A 21 -5.44 -12.38 13.97
N LYS A 22 -5.99 -13.59 13.86
CA LYS A 22 -5.27 -14.84 14.22
C LYS A 22 -4.00 -15.03 13.39
N ALA A 23 -4.09 -14.84 12.07
CA ALA A 23 -2.93 -15.01 11.20
C ALA A 23 -1.85 -13.93 11.46
N LYS A 24 -2.26 -12.70 11.77
CA LYS A 24 -1.38 -11.63 12.24
C LYS A 24 -0.64 -12.06 13.51
N ASP A 25 -1.37 -12.54 14.51
CA ASP A 25 -0.77 -13.00 15.77
C ASP A 25 0.25 -14.12 15.53
N GLU A 26 -0.10 -15.16 14.77
CA GLU A 26 0.80 -16.25 14.42
C GLU A 26 2.08 -15.75 13.74
N VAL A 27 1.98 -14.87 12.73
CA VAL A 27 3.14 -14.34 12.03
C VAL A 27 4.01 -13.48 12.94
N THR A 28 3.43 -12.75 13.90
CA THR A 28 4.21 -11.95 14.84
C THR A 28 5.04 -12.79 15.82
N THR A 29 4.64 -14.04 16.09
CA THR A 29 5.42 -14.99 16.89
C THR A 29 6.64 -15.55 16.16
N LEU A 30 6.66 -15.49 14.82
CA LEU A 30 7.81 -15.92 14.04
C LEU A 30 9.01 -15.01 14.30
N GLY A 31 10.20 -15.60 14.26
CA GLY A 31 11.46 -14.87 14.38
C GLY A 31 11.50 -13.66 13.44
N LYS A 32 11.84 -12.49 14.01
CA LYS A 32 12.02 -11.26 13.23
C LYS A 32 13.06 -11.50 12.13
N ASN A 33 12.83 -10.90 10.96
CA ASN A 33 13.74 -10.95 9.80
C ASN A 33 14.01 -12.36 9.25
N THR A 34 13.11 -13.32 9.48
CA THR A 34 13.19 -14.63 8.81
C THR A 34 12.55 -14.56 7.41
N PRO A 35 13.10 -15.27 6.41
CA PRO A 35 12.49 -15.35 5.08
C PRO A 35 11.05 -15.87 5.12
N GLU A 36 10.75 -16.76 6.08
CA GLU A 36 9.41 -17.29 6.30
C GLU A 36 8.44 -16.20 6.77
N ARG A 37 8.80 -15.41 7.80
CA ARG A 37 8.01 -14.25 8.23
C ARG A 37 7.81 -13.28 7.07
N ALA A 38 8.86 -12.93 6.34
CA ALA A 38 8.77 -12.02 5.19
C ALA A 38 7.78 -12.52 4.11
N ARG A 39 7.73 -13.84 3.88
CA ARG A 39 6.76 -14.46 2.98
C ARG A 39 5.33 -14.31 3.49
N TYR A 40 5.06 -14.63 4.76
CA TYR A 40 3.72 -14.49 5.32
C TYR A 40 3.28 -13.02 5.45
N SER A 41 4.18 -12.11 5.83
CA SER A 41 3.93 -10.67 5.86
C SER A 41 3.51 -10.16 4.48
N SER A 42 4.15 -10.62 3.40
CA SER A 42 3.71 -10.26 2.04
C SER A 42 2.28 -10.72 1.73
N SER A 43 1.87 -11.89 2.23
CA SER A 43 0.52 -12.42 2.05
C SER A 43 -0.49 -11.66 2.90
N LEU A 44 -0.19 -11.40 4.18
CA LEU A 44 -1.05 -10.64 5.08
C LEU A 44 -1.26 -9.22 4.58
N ALA A 45 -0.22 -8.54 4.10
CA ALA A 45 -0.34 -7.21 3.49
C ALA A 45 -1.41 -7.17 2.40
N ASN A 46 -1.45 -8.19 1.53
CA ASN A 46 -2.44 -8.27 0.46
C ASN A 46 -3.86 -8.54 0.99
N GLN A 47 -4.00 -9.36 2.04
CA GLN A 47 -5.32 -9.66 2.60
C GLN A 47 -5.89 -8.49 3.39
N PHE A 48 -5.08 -7.83 4.22
CA PHE A 48 -5.48 -6.59 4.89
C PHE A 48 -5.81 -5.47 3.89
N CYS A 49 -5.08 -5.38 2.77
CA CYS A 49 -5.44 -4.43 1.71
C CYS A 49 -6.82 -4.73 1.11
N LYS A 50 -7.14 -6.00 0.87
CA LYS A 50 -8.48 -6.40 0.41
C LYS A 50 -9.54 -6.11 1.47
N GLN A 51 -9.25 -6.37 2.75
CA GLN A 51 -10.13 -6.01 3.86
C GLN A 51 -10.43 -4.51 3.84
N PHE A 52 -9.39 -3.67 3.80
CA PHE A 52 -9.50 -2.22 3.70
C PHE A 52 -10.34 -1.79 2.49
N GLN A 53 -10.18 -2.43 1.32
CA GLN A 53 -11.00 -2.09 0.15
C GLN A 53 -12.49 -2.38 0.34
N ARG A 54 -12.85 -3.33 1.21
CA ARG A 54 -14.23 -3.69 1.53
C ARG A 54 -14.80 -2.84 2.66
N THR A 55 -14.01 -2.58 3.71
CA THR A 55 -14.46 -1.94 4.95
C THR A 55 -14.14 -0.45 5.01
N ASN A 56 -13.17 0.01 4.23
CA ASN A 56 -12.53 1.33 4.32
C ASN A 56 -12.00 1.65 5.75
N ALA A 57 -11.64 0.64 6.54
CA ALA A 57 -11.14 0.84 7.90
C ALA A 57 -9.64 1.15 7.93
N ASP A 58 -9.24 2.23 8.61
CA ASP A 58 -7.84 2.67 8.66
C ASP A 58 -6.91 1.65 9.33
N ALA A 59 -7.41 0.92 10.33
CA ALA A 59 -6.64 -0.13 10.99
C ALA A 59 -6.18 -1.21 10.00
N ASP A 60 -7.05 -1.61 9.06
CA ASP A 60 -6.71 -2.60 8.04
C ASP A 60 -5.65 -2.05 7.05
N LEU A 61 -5.72 -0.77 6.72
CA LEU A 61 -4.72 -0.13 5.85
C LEU A 61 -3.35 -0.02 6.55
N GLU A 62 -3.33 0.35 7.82
CA GLU A 62 -2.11 0.42 8.62
C GLU A 62 -1.45 -0.95 8.80
N ASP A 63 -2.24 -1.99 9.08
CA ASP A 63 -1.73 -3.37 9.12
C ASP A 63 -1.19 -3.82 7.76
N ALA A 64 -1.88 -3.49 6.66
CA ALA A 64 -1.39 -3.79 5.33
C ALA A 64 -0.02 -3.15 5.05
N ILE A 65 0.15 -1.88 5.40
CA ILE A 65 1.41 -1.14 5.23
C ILE A 65 2.51 -1.73 6.11
N SER A 66 2.21 -2.01 7.38
CA SER A 66 3.15 -2.60 8.33
C SER A 66 3.70 -3.92 7.83
N PHE A 67 2.82 -4.84 7.41
CA PHE A 67 3.24 -6.13 6.87
C PHE A 67 3.95 -6.01 5.50
N ALA A 68 3.58 -5.05 4.67
CA ALA A 68 4.30 -4.80 3.41
C ALA A 68 5.73 -4.32 3.66
N ARG A 69 5.97 -3.52 4.71
CA ARG A 69 7.31 -3.11 5.14
C ARG A 69 8.12 -4.30 5.62
N GLU A 70 7.58 -5.10 6.54
CA GLU A 70 8.27 -6.32 7.01
C GLU A 70 8.65 -7.24 5.84
N ALA A 71 7.76 -7.36 4.85
CA ALA A 71 8.00 -8.18 3.68
C ALA A 71 9.15 -7.63 2.81
N VAL A 72 9.31 -6.30 2.71
CA VAL A 72 10.44 -5.68 2.00
C VAL A 72 11.74 -5.84 2.80
N GLU A 73 11.70 -5.60 4.10
CA GLU A 73 12.86 -5.65 5.00
C GLU A 73 13.44 -7.07 5.17
N GLY A 74 12.59 -8.10 5.06
CA GLY A 74 13.01 -9.49 5.18
C GLY A 74 13.58 -10.14 3.91
N LEU A 75 13.85 -9.36 2.86
CA LEU A 75 14.50 -9.86 1.63
C LEU A 75 15.91 -9.30 1.47
N ASP A 76 16.78 -10.09 0.84
CA ASP A 76 18.07 -9.59 0.35
C ASP A 76 17.83 -8.52 -0.74
N PRO A 77 18.67 -7.47 -0.82
CA PRO A 77 18.60 -6.46 -1.88
C PRO A 77 18.61 -7.03 -3.31
N ASN A 78 19.16 -8.22 -3.52
CA ASN A 78 19.22 -8.91 -4.81
C ASN A 78 18.12 -9.97 -4.99
N ASP A 79 17.20 -10.14 -4.03
CA ASP A 79 16.12 -11.12 -4.13
C ASP A 79 15.17 -10.76 -5.30
N PRO A 80 14.85 -11.71 -6.18
CA PRO A 80 14.04 -11.43 -7.35
C PRO A 80 12.60 -10.99 -7.06
N LYS A 81 12.10 -11.23 -5.85
CA LYS A 81 10.77 -10.82 -5.39
C LYS A 81 10.74 -9.39 -4.84
N LEU A 82 11.88 -8.82 -4.49
CA LEU A 82 11.98 -7.50 -3.86
C LEU A 82 11.22 -6.41 -4.64
N PRO A 83 11.36 -6.30 -5.98
CA PRO A 83 10.68 -5.24 -6.71
C PRO A 83 9.15 -5.36 -6.67
N GLY A 84 8.62 -6.59 -6.66
CA GLY A 84 7.19 -6.84 -6.51
C GLY A 84 6.68 -6.37 -5.15
N ARG A 85 7.45 -6.65 -4.08
CA ARG A 85 7.12 -6.20 -2.72
C ARG A 85 7.23 -4.69 -2.55
N CYS A 86 8.27 -4.06 -3.09
CA CYS A 86 8.41 -2.60 -3.11
C CYS A 86 7.23 -1.94 -3.86
N ASN A 87 6.82 -2.48 -5.01
CA ASN A 87 5.67 -1.97 -5.74
C ASN A 87 4.37 -2.10 -4.96
N ASN A 88 4.19 -3.20 -4.22
CA ASN A 88 3.03 -3.39 -3.35
C ASN A 88 2.99 -2.37 -2.21
N LEU A 89 4.13 -2.15 -1.53
CA LEU A 89 4.25 -1.14 -0.48
C LEU A 89 3.96 0.27 -1.03
N ALA A 90 4.49 0.60 -2.21
CA ALA A 90 4.22 1.87 -2.89
C ALA A 90 2.72 2.06 -3.17
N ASN A 91 2.02 1.01 -3.62
CA ASN A 91 0.57 1.08 -3.84
C ASN A 91 -0.20 1.36 -2.54
N LEU A 92 0.17 0.71 -1.43
CA LEU A 92 -0.49 0.89 -0.14
C LEU A 92 -0.29 2.30 0.41
N LEU A 93 0.93 2.81 0.35
CA LEU A 93 1.24 4.20 0.72
C LEU A 93 0.50 5.20 -0.17
N GLY A 94 0.40 4.92 -1.48
CA GLY A 94 -0.40 5.72 -2.41
C GLY A 94 -1.89 5.74 -2.06
N LYS A 95 -2.46 4.60 -1.62
CA LYS A 95 -3.84 4.53 -1.11
C LYS A 95 -4.01 5.32 0.19
N ARG A 96 -3.03 5.28 1.09
CA ARG A 96 -3.05 6.06 2.32
C ARG A 96 -2.99 7.57 2.05
N TYR A 97 -2.16 7.98 1.10
CA TYR A 97 -2.16 9.35 0.58
C TYR A 97 -3.51 9.75 -0.01
N ASP A 98 -4.12 8.90 -0.85
CA ASP A 98 -5.42 9.22 -1.45
C ASP A 98 -6.51 9.42 -0.39
N LYS A 99 -6.37 8.78 0.77
CA LYS A 99 -7.31 8.89 1.88
C LYS A 99 -7.04 10.07 2.82
N HIS A 100 -5.78 10.34 3.16
CA HIS A 100 -5.41 11.28 4.22
C HIS A 100 -4.65 12.51 3.74
N HIS A 101 -4.24 12.55 2.46
CA HIS A 101 -3.48 13.63 1.83
C HIS A 101 -2.20 14.02 2.59
N LYS A 102 -1.57 13.06 3.27
CA LYS A 102 -0.28 13.25 3.93
C LYS A 102 0.84 13.15 2.90
N LYS A 103 1.52 14.26 2.66
CA LYS A 103 2.60 14.34 1.66
C LYS A 103 3.70 13.31 1.90
N GLU A 104 4.00 13.01 3.16
CA GLU A 104 5.02 12.04 3.56
C GLU A 104 4.72 10.65 2.99
N ASP A 105 3.44 10.26 2.94
CA ASP A 105 3.01 8.98 2.38
C ASP A 105 3.25 8.92 0.87
N LEU A 106 3.00 10.03 0.18
CA LEU A 106 3.22 10.14 -1.25
C LEU A 106 4.71 10.13 -1.60
N ASP A 107 5.51 10.88 -0.86
CA ASP A 107 6.96 10.94 -1.04
C ASP A 107 7.59 9.55 -0.83
N GLU A 108 7.12 8.82 0.18
CA GLU A 108 7.57 7.47 0.45
C GLU A 108 7.06 6.45 -0.59
N ALA A 109 5.81 6.57 -1.05
CA ALA A 109 5.28 5.75 -2.13
C ALA A 109 6.14 5.88 -3.39
N VAL A 110 6.51 7.11 -3.77
CA VAL A 110 7.40 7.38 -4.92
C VAL A 110 8.78 6.75 -4.72
N LYS A 111 9.34 6.81 -3.51
CA LYS A 111 10.64 6.18 -3.20
C LYS A 111 10.62 4.67 -3.48
N PHE A 112 9.62 3.94 -2.96
CA PHE A 112 9.53 2.50 -3.19
C PHE A 112 9.14 2.14 -4.62
N ALA A 113 8.32 2.97 -5.29
CA ALA A 113 7.98 2.76 -6.70
C ALA A 113 9.21 2.93 -7.62
N LYS A 114 10.11 3.88 -7.33
CA LYS A 114 11.39 4.02 -8.04
C LYS A 114 12.26 2.79 -7.86
N GLN A 115 12.46 2.35 -6.62
CA GLN A 115 13.21 1.12 -6.33
C GLN A 115 12.64 -0.10 -7.08
N ALA A 116 11.31 -0.22 -7.17
CA ALA A 116 10.68 -1.29 -7.93
C ALA A 116 10.91 -1.16 -9.44
N ALA A 117 10.80 0.04 -10.00
CA ALA A 117 10.91 0.31 -11.43
C ALA A 117 12.34 0.22 -11.98
N ASP A 118 13.34 0.58 -11.16
CA ASP A 118 14.75 0.52 -11.53
C ASP A 118 15.29 -0.92 -11.62
N SER A 119 14.54 -1.89 -11.11
CA SER A 119 14.88 -3.30 -11.21
C SER A 119 14.72 -3.84 -12.64
N ASN A 120 15.80 -4.45 -13.14
CA ASN A 120 15.85 -5.11 -14.45
C ASN A 120 15.14 -6.47 -14.51
N ILE A 121 14.48 -6.90 -13.44
CA ILE A 121 13.70 -8.15 -13.45
C ILE A 121 12.53 -7.99 -14.44
N PRO A 122 12.42 -8.86 -15.47
CA PRO A 122 11.44 -8.66 -16.54
C PRO A 122 9.99 -8.71 -16.06
N ASP A 123 9.73 -9.46 -15.00
CA ASP A 123 8.38 -9.69 -14.51
C ASP A 123 7.70 -8.37 -14.10
N ASN A 124 6.50 -8.17 -14.66
CA ASN A 124 5.64 -7.02 -14.45
C ASN A 124 6.34 -5.64 -14.51
N ARG A 125 7.41 -5.48 -15.30
CA ARG A 125 8.14 -4.20 -15.43
C ARG A 125 7.23 -3.05 -15.87
N ALA A 126 6.36 -3.31 -16.84
CA ALA A 126 5.39 -2.33 -17.33
C ALA A 126 4.44 -1.85 -16.21
N GLY A 127 3.94 -2.76 -15.36
CA GLY A 127 3.07 -2.42 -14.24
C GLY A 127 3.78 -1.54 -13.20
N ARG A 128 5.05 -1.84 -12.87
CA ARG A 128 5.86 -1.04 -11.94
C ARG A 128 6.13 0.37 -12.47
N LEU A 129 6.48 0.49 -13.76
CA LEU A 129 6.66 1.78 -14.41
C LEU A 129 5.38 2.61 -14.42
N ASN A 130 4.25 2.00 -14.76
CA ASN A 130 2.95 2.67 -14.74
C ASN A 130 2.58 3.17 -13.34
N ASN A 131 2.83 2.36 -12.31
CA ASN A 131 2.61 2.77 -10.93
C ASN A 131 3.47 3.99 -10.54
N LEU A 132 4.76 3.96 -10.87
CA LEU A 132 5.65 5.09 -10.64
C LEU A 132 5.16 6.36 -11.36
N LEU A 133 4.74 6.26 -12.61
CA LEU A 133 4.19 7.39 -13.38
C LEU A 133 2.94 7.99 -12.72
N ASN A 134 2.04 7.14 -12.21
CA ASN A 134 0.85 7.59 -11.48
C ASN A 134 1.22 8.34 -10.20
N LEU A 135 2.14 7.81 -9.40
CA LEU A 135 2.60 8.43 -8.16
C LEU A 135 3.36 9.75 -8.41
N LEU A 136 4.23 9.80 -9.42
CA LEU A 136 4.89 11.03 -9.83
C LEU A 136 3.90 12.10 -10.31
N SER A 137 2.86 11.69 -11.03
CA SER A 137 1.78 12.60 -11.45
C SER A 137 1.02 13.17 -10.26
N LYS A 138 0.75 12.37 -9.23
CA LYS A 138 0.16 12.84 -7.96
C LYS A 138 1.11 13.82 -7.25
N GLN A 139 2.40 13.49 -7.16
CA GLN A 139 3.40 14.34 -6.49
C GLN A 139 3.59 15.69 -7.19
N LEU A 140 3.55 15.71 -8.52
CA LEU A 140 3.60 16.95 -9.30
C LEU A 140 2.38 17.85 -9.00
N LYS A 141 1.18 17.27 -8.95
CA LYS A 141 -0.04 18.02 -8.61
C LYS A 141 0.02 18.60 -7.21
N GLU A 142 0.49 17.81 -6.24
CA GLU A 142 0.67 18.24 -4.85
C GLU A 142 1.68 19.40 -4.73
N LEU A 143 2.79 19.34 -5.46
CA LEU A 143 3.78 20.41 -5.54
C LEU A 143 3.24 21.69 -6.22
N GLN A 144 2.31 21.56 -7.17
CA GLN A 144 1.67 22.70 -7.82
C GLN A 144 0.64 23.36 -6.90
N ALA A 145 -0.13 22.56 -6.15
CA ALA A 145 -1.14 23.05 -5.21
C ALA A 145 -0.52 23.76 -3.99
N SER A 146 0.68 23.34 -3.57
CA SER A 146 1.39 23.89 -2.41
C SER A 146 2.17 25.19 -2.70
N LYS A 147 2.22 25.69 -3.93
CA LYS A 147 2.82 26.99 -4.25
C LYS A 147 1.84 28.13 -3.94
N PRO A 148 2.15 29.05 -3.01
CA PRO A 148 1.36 30.27 -2.85
C PRO A 148 1.68 31.22 -4.01
N GLY A 149 0.70 31.54 -4.86
CA GLY A 149 0.79 32.66 -5.79
C GLY A 149 0.56 32.36 -7.27
N GLY A 150 -0.68 32.03 -7.63
CA GLY A 150 -1.32 32.59 -8.82
C GLY A 150 -2.15 33.80 -8.39
N ALA A 151 -1.51 34.81 -7.77
CA ALA A 151 -2.19 36.05 -7.45
C ALA A 151 -2.43 36.80 -8.77
N ASN A 152 -3.71 36.99 -9.07
CA ASN A 152 -4.26 37.92 -10.04
C ASN A 152 -3.36 39.14 -10.27
N ASN A 153 -2.81 39.26 -11.48
CA ASN A 153 -2.51 40.58 -12.01
C ASN A 153 -3.76 41.08 -12.76
N THR A 154 -4.78 41.47 -12.00
CA THR A 154 -5.72 42.50 -12.44
C THR A 154 -5.24 43.81 -11.82
N SER A 155 -4.14 44.36 -12.33
CA SER A 155 -3.84 45.78 -12.17
C SER A 155 -4.12 46.49 -13.48
N ASN A 156 -5.29 47.10 -13.49
CA ASN A 156 -5.72 48.23 -14.29
C ASN A 156 -4.58 49.23 -14.57
N SER A 157 -4.29 49.49 -15.84
CA SER A 157 -3.93 50.80 -16.42
C SER A 157 -4.05 50.74 -17.93
#